data_AF-A0A221JYS7-F1
#
_entry.id   AF-A0A221JYS7-F1
#
_cell.length_a   1.000
_cell.length_b   1.000
_cell.length_c   1.000
_cell.angle_alpha   90.00
_cell.angle_beta   90.00
_cell.angle_gamma   90.00
#
_symmetry.space_group_name_H-M   'P 1'
#
loop_
_entity.id
_entity.type
_entity.pdbx_description
1 polymer ?
#
loop_
_entity_poly.entity_id
_entity_poly.type
_entity_poly.pdbx_seq_one_letter_code
_entity_poly.pdbx_strand_id
1 'polypeptide(L)'
;MADTLPMHTDVPATAHALGVQTQRPDFAEVGVCVNAAIRDTGMTLTEIADQPQGHVLFSHPRVHLSIVTHRRKLPRTTITGALASPFAKARTPDYDRLFDGHTRYITLDVGHGPAPDDLTNAPLPLVLRLQVLKAALDALIDTVPLTLVHWLQSDMVFVPSEMEIWKDRDLPFALVIQPLPLPAPPDLDGASRLGMVAACSEHLLGKTLYLDPMPRDQATGFRQLVSILNEHHEGRIRLEHGDSLELTDGTVLYVRHEKPTSADRPGRIHVGPTPPQERVALATDAAGFGDRVARLKGIAHRPDKMIIDIQDKVDAEARPRKSRAAQLAFSLLVRGVVLPALLLVLYYQFFAAHAPAKVTGVLPSAEVVHQSALSGGTYPEQSSVQGTAQP
;
A
#
# COMPACT_ATOMS: atom_id res chain seq x y z
N MET A 1 8.14 -12.80 14.56
CA MET A 1 6.85 -12.54 15.24
C MET A 1 5.72 -12.40 14.21
N ALA A 2 5.61 -13.31 13.23
CA ALA A 2 4.64 -13.20 12.12
C ALA A 2 3.27 -13.84 12.43
N ASP A 3 3.06 -14.37 13.64
CA ASP A 3 1.94 -15.29 13.95
C ASP A 3 0.66 -14.62 14.52
N THR A 4 0.60 -13.29 14.65
CA THR A 4 -0.46 -12.64 15.45
C THR A 4 -1.50 -11.85 14.65
N LEU A 5 -1.42 -11.77 13.32
CA LEU A 5 -2.46 -11.09 12.56
C LEU A 5 -3.61 -12.08 12.26
N PRO A 6 -4.87 -11.78 12.63
CA PRO A 6 -6.02 -12.59 12.25
C PRO A 6 -6.21 -12.47 10.74
N MET A 7 -5.65 -13.42 10.01
CA MET A 7 -5.51 -13.28 8.57
C MET A 7 -6.62 -14.03 7.85
N HIS A 8 -7.41 -13.26 7.11
CA HIS A 8 -8.42 -13.79 6.20
C HIS A 8 -7.79 -14.82 5.25
N THR A 9 -8.23 -16.06 5.36
CA THR A 9 -7.81 -17.16 4.48
C THR A 9 -8.39 -17.03 3.09
N ASP A 10 -9.52 -16.34 2.95
CA ASP A 10 -10.32 -16.34 1.73
C ASP A 10 -9.87 -15.29 0.71
N VAL A 11 -8.84 -14.50 1.05
CA VAL A 11 -8.28 -13.49 0.15
C VAL A 11 -7.43 -14.19 -0.90
N PRO A 12 -7.66 -13.95 -2.20
CA PRO A 12 -6.84 -14.54 -3.26
C PRO A 12 -5.41 -14.00 -3.18
N ALA A 13 -4.42 -14.86 -3.42
CA ALA A 13 -3.01 -14.48 -3.57
C ALA A 13 -2.59 -14.71 -5.04
N THR A 14 -3.05 -13.80 -5.89
CA THR A 14 -2.92 -13.83 -7.35
C THR A 14 -2.21 -12.59 -7.88
N ALA A 15 -1.41 -12.74 -8.94
CA ALA A 15 -0.85 -11.65 -9.73
C ALA A 15 -0.91 -11.96 -11.24
N HIS A 16 -0.97 -10.92 -12.06
CA HIS A 16 -0.79 -11.02 -13.50
C HIS A 16 0.51 -10.32 -13.92
N ALA A 17 1.40 -11.07 -14.57
CA ALA A 17 2.65 -10.57 -15.13
C ALA A 17 2.52 -10.46 -16.66
N LEU A 18 2.53 -9.24 -17.18
CA LEU A 18 2.29 -8.92 -18.59
C LEU A 18 3.62 -8.76 -19.32
N GLY A 19 3.69 -9.22 -20.57
CA GLY A 19 4.89 -9.10 -21.39
C GLY A 19 4.59 -8.96 -22.89
N VAL A 20 5.62 -8.60 -23.65
CA VAL A 20 5.53 -8.31 -25.10
C VAL A 20 6.12 -9.43 -25.97
N GLN A 21 7.17 -10.12 -25.49
CA GLN A 21 7.91 -11.11 -26.27
C GLN A 21 7.20 -12.48 -26.32
N THR A 22 7.84 -13.54 -26.83
CA THR A 22 7.32 -14.93 -26.82
C THR A 22 8.14 -15.89 -25.97
N GLN A 23 9.19 -15.41 -25.31
CA GLN A 23 10.03 -16.22 -24.40
C GLN A 23 9.18 -16.95 -23.37
N ARG A 24 9.29 -18.28 -23.33
CA ARG A 24 8.63 -19.11 -22.32
C ARG A 24 9.44 -19.03 -21.03
N PRO A 25 8.78 -18.92 -19.85
CA PRO A 25 9.49 -19.05 -18.59
C PRO A 25 10.14 -20.44 -18.50
N ASP A 26 11.35 -20.50 -17.95
CA ASP A 26 11.89 -21.76 -17.45
C ASP A 26 11.27 -22.04 -16.09
N PHE A 27 10.24 -22.88 -16.06
CA PHE A 27 9.53 -23.17 -14.82
C PHE A 27 10.40 -23.91 -13.79
N ALA A 28 11.37 -24.71 -14.22
CA ALA A 28 12.26 -25.39 -13.30
C ALA A 28 13.16 -24.37 -12.57
N GLU A 29 13.70 -23.39 -13.30
CA GLU A 29 14.46 -22.28 -12.72
C GLU A 29 13.60 -21.45 -11.77
N VAL A 30 12.36 -21.12 -12.17
CA VAL A 30 11.41 -20.42 -11.29
C VAL A 30 11.16 -21.21 -10.00
N GLY A 31 10.94 -22.52 -10.09
CA GLY A 31 10.74 -23.38 -8.91
C GLY A 31 11.94 -23.40 -7.96
N VAL A 32 13.17 -23.43 -8.50
CA VAL A 32 14.42 -23.35 -7.72
C VAL A 32 14.51 -22.00 -7.00
N CYS A 33 14.29 -20.89 -7.72
CA CYS A 33 14.34 -19.54 -7.14
C CYS A 33 13.27 -19.34 -6.06
N VAL A 34 12.04 -19.82 -6.30
CA VAL A 34 10.95 -19.75 -5.31
C VAL A 34 11.33 -20.51 -4.05
N ASN A 35 11.79 -21.76 -4.17
CA ASN A 35 12.19 -22.57 -3.01
C ASN A 35 13.39 -21.96 -2.25
N ALA A 36 14.32 -21.32 -2.96
CA ALA A 36 15.42 -20.61 -2.32
C ALA A 36 14.92 -19.41 -1.49
N ALA A 37 13.97 -18.63 -2.03
CA ALA A 37 13.43 -17.44 -1.38
C ALA A 37 12.55 -17.76 -0.16
N ILE A 38 11.83 -18.90 -0.16
CA ILE A 38 10.95 -19.31 0.95
C ILE A 38 11.59 -20.31 1.91
N ARG A 39 12.89 -20.60 1.77
CA ARG A 39 13.58 -21.63 2.57
C ARG A 39 13.38 -21.44 4.08
N ASP A 40 13.40 -20.19 4.55
CA ASP A 40 13.31 -19.87 5.97
C ASP A 40 11.92 -20.11 6.56
N THR A 41 10.90 -20.31 5.72
CA THR A 41 9.55 -20.70 6.17
C THR A 41 9.44 -22.21 6.43
N GLY A 42 10.49 -22.99 6.14
CA GLY A 42 10.48 -24.45 6.24
C GLY A 42 9.57 -25.15 5.22
N MET A 43 9.12 -24.44 4.18
CA MET A 43 8.33 -25.00 3.09
C MET A 43 9.23 -25.35 1.91
N THR A 44 8.82 -26.36 1.15
CA THR A 44 9.42 -26.68 -0.15
C THR A 44 8.29 -27.08 -1.08
N LEU A 45 8.19 -26.38 -2.20
CA LEU A 45 7.19 -26.68 -3.23
C LEU A 45 7.80 -27.65 -4.24
N THR A 46 7.09 -28.74 -4.51
CA THR A 46 7.49 -29.76 -5.50
C THR A 46 6.66 -29.60 -6.76
N GLU A 47 7.30 -29.58 -7.92
CA GLU A 47 6.60 -29.56 -9.20
C GLU A 47 5.78 -30.84 -9.40
N ILE A 48 4.53 -30.68 -9.77
CA ILE A 48 3.63 -31.78 -10.13
C ILE A 48 3.76 -32.02 -11.63
N ALA A 49 4.08 -33.26 -12.00
CA ALA A 49 4.19 -33.68 -13.40
C ALA A 49 2.84 -33.61 -14.15
N ASP A 50 2.90 -33.81 -15.46
CA ASP A 50 1.74 -34.02 -16.33
C ASP A 50 0.72 -32.86 -16.39
N GLN A 51 1.18 -31.62 -16.19
CA GLN A 51 0.33 -30.44 -16.36
C GLN A 51 0.08 -30.12 -17.85
N PRO A 52 -1.07 -29.50 -18.18
CA PRO A 52 -1.33 -29.01 -19.53
C PRO A 52 -0.24 -28.05 -20.05
N GLN A 53 -0.08 -27.97 -21.37
CA GLN A 53 0.95 -27.10 -21.95
C GLN A 53 0.77 -25.63 -21.52
N GLY A 54 1.83 -25.05 -20.94
CA GLY A 54 1.85 -23.66 -20.49
C GLY A 54 1.28 -23.46 -19.08
N HIS A 55 0.99 -24.54 -18.38
CA HIS A 55 0.63 -24.57 -16.97
C HIS A 55 1.69 -25.36 -16.20
N VAL A 56 2.13 -24.84 -15.06
CA VAL A 56 2.91 -25.58 -14.06
C VAL A 56 2.24 -25.41 -12.70
N LEU A 57 2.32 -26.46 -11.89
CA LEU A 57 1.80 -26.49 -10.53
C LEU A 57 2.93 -26.94 -9.59
N PHE A 58 3.28 -26.08 -8.64
CA PHE A 58 4.14 -26.45 -7.53
C PHE A 58 3.28 -26.69 -6.29
N SER A 59 3.49 -27.80 -5.61
CA SER A 59 2.63 -28.29 -4.55
C SER A 59 3.37 -28.44 -3.23
N HIS A 60 2.66 -28.18 -2.14
CA HIS A 60 3.03 -28.47 -0.77
C HIS A 60 1.74 -28.83 -0.01
N PRO A 61 1.75 -29.67 1.04
CA PRO A 61 0.52 -30.11 1.72
C PRO A 61 -0.42 -28.99 2.22
N ARG A 62 0.10 -27.78 2.40
CA ARG A 62 -0.65 -26.60 2.89
C ARG A 62 -0.88 -25.50 1.86
N VAL A 63 -0.16 -25.50 0.74
CA VAL A 63 -0.14 -24.39 -0.22
C VAL A 63 0.28 -24.90 -1.60
N HIS A 64 -0.24 -24.29 -2.65
CA HIS A 64 0.23 -24.54 -4.00
C HIS A 64 0.49 -23.22 -4.72
N LEU A 65 1.36 -23.26 -5.73
CA LEU A 65 1.62 -22.17 -6.65
C LEU A 65 1.28 -22.67 -8.06
N SER A 66 0.24 -22.08 -8.66
CA SER A 66 -0.15 -22.31 -10.04
C SER A 66 0.38 -21.18 -10.91
N ILE A 67 1.07 -21.53 -11.99
CA ILE A 67 1.58 -20.58 -12.98
C ILE A 67 1.00 -20.93 -14.35
N VAL A 68 0.19 -20.03 -14.91
CA VAL A 68 -0.53 -20.25 -16.17
C VAL A 68 -0.12 -19.20 -17.19
N THR A 69 0.37 -19.64 -18.35
CA THR A 69 0.79 -18.77 -19.45
C THR A 69 -0.34 -18.59 -20.45
N HIS A 70 -0.74 -17.36 -20.72
CA HIS A 70 -1.81 -17.03 -21.65
C HIS A 70 -1.26 -16.37 -22.92
N ARG A 71 -1.54 -16.94 -24.09
CA ARG A 71 -1.12 -16.41 -25.41
C ARG A 71 -2.05 -15.33 -25.96
N ARG A 72 -2.69 -14.56 -25.08
CA ARG A 72 -3.64 -13.50 -25.42
C ARG A 72 -3.42 -12.32 -24.47
N LYS A 73 -3.93 -11.14 -24.83
CA LYS A 73 -3.98 -10.00 -23.90
C LYS A 73 -4.87 -10.31 -22.70
N LEU A 74 -4.47 -9.78 -21.54
CA LEU A 74 -5.32 -9.67 -20.36
C LEU A 74 -6.51 -8.77 -20.73
N PRO A 75 -7.76 -9.18 -20.43
CA PRO A 75 -8.91 -8.31 -20.62
C PRO A 75 -8.75 -7.01 -19.82
N ARG A 76 -8.96 -5.85 -20.47
CA ARG A 76 -8.81 -4.54 -19.81
C ARG A 76 -9.72 -4.41 -18.59
N THR A 77 -10.92 -5.00 -18.64
CA THR A 77 -11.87 -5.04 -17.53
C THR A 77 -11.29 -5.62 -16.24
N THR A 78 -10.28 -6.50 -16.32
CA THR A 78 -9.63 -7.12 -15.15
C THR A 78 -8.73 -6.14 -14.41
N ILE A 79 -8.18 -5.12 -15.08
CA ILE A 79 -7.18 -4.19 -14.54
C ILE A 79 -7.69 -2.74 -14.49
N THR A 80 -8.92 -2.47 -14.97
CA THR A 80 -9.46 -1.10 -15.09
C THR A 80 -9.42 -0.35 -13.76
N GLY A 81 -9.71 -1.01 -12.63
CA GLY A 81 -9.64 -0.41 -11.30
C GLY A 81 -8.24 0.09 -10.96
N ALA A 82 -7.26 -0.81 -11.04
CA ALA A 82 -5.86 -0.50 -10.81
C ALA A 82 -5.32 0.63 -11.71
N LEU A 83 -5.61 0.60 -13.01
CA LEU A 83 -5.20 1.65 -13.96
C LEU A 83 -5.90 2.99 -13.69
N ALA A 84 -7.17 2.97 -13.29
CA ALA A 84 -7.93 4.18 -12.98
C ALA A 84 -7.55 4.80 -11.63
N SER A 85 -6.85 4.06 -10.77
CA SER A 85 -6.51 4.48 -9.42
C SER A 85 -5.75 5.82 -9.42
N PRO A 86 -6.05 6.73 -8.48
CA PRO A 86 -5.31 7.98 -8.34
C PRO A 86 -3.82 7.76 -8.12
N PHE A 87 -3.46 6.63 -7.52
CA PHE A 87 -2.08 6.26 -7.25
C PHE A 87 -1.33 5.86 -8.53
N ALA A 88 -1.92 5.05 -9.40
CA ALA A 88 -1.33 4.73 -10.71
C ALA A 88 -1.09 6.01 -11.54
N LYS A 89 -2.06 6.93 -11.53
CA LYS A 89 -1.98 8.22 -12.26
C LYS A 89 -0.93 9.19 -11.71
N ALA A 90 -0.60 9.10 -10.43
CA ALA A 90 0.38 9.97 -9.79
C ALA A 90 1.84 9.52 -10.04
N ARG A 91 2.05 8.32 -10.56
CA ARG A 91 3.37 7.76 -10.82
C ARG A 91 3.88 8.11 -12.22
N THR A 92 5.19 7.98 -12.40
CA THR A 92 5.89 8.34 -13.65
C THR A 92 5.58 7.41 -14.84
N PRO A 93 5.49 6.08 -14.68
CA PRO A 93 5.24 5.19 -15.82
C PRO A 93 3.86 5.42 -16.46
N ASP A 94 3.82 5.43 -17.79
CA ASP A 94 2.56 5.41 -18.56
C ASP A 94 1.99 3.98 -18.57
N TYR A 95 1.32 3.62 -17.48
CA TYR A 95 0.75 2.28 -17.29
C TYR A 95 -0.29 1.93 -18.36
N ASP A 96 -1.04 2.90 -18.87
CA ASP A 96 -2.01 2.69 -19.94
C ASP A 96 -1.31 2.25 -21.22
N ARG A 97 -0.22 2.93 -21.62
CA ARG A 97 0.58 2.55 -22.79
C ARG A 97 1.27 1.20 -22.60
N LEU A 98 1.81 0.93 -21.40
CA LEU A 98 2.43 -0.36 -21.09
C LEU A 98 1.43 -1.50 -21.16
N PHE A 99 0.21 -1.27 -20.64
CA PHE A 99 -0.89 -2.19 -20.80
C PHE A 99 -1.26 -2.32 -22.28
N ASP A 100 -1.46 -1.27 -23.05
CA ASP A 100 -1.86 -1.44 -24.46
C ASP A 100 -0.79 -2.18 -25.30
N GLY A 101 0.49 -2.08 -24.91
CA GLY A 101 1.61 -2.74 -25.57
C GLY A 101 1.74 -4.25 -25.32
N HIS A 102 1.19 -4.80 -24.23
CA HIS A 102 1.35 -6.23 -23.94
C HIS A 102 0.59 -7.10 -24.95
N THR A 103 1.10 -8.31 -25.20
CA THR A 103 0.50 -9.28 -26.14
C THR A 103 0.08 -10.58 -25.45
N ARG A 104 0.63 -10.82 -24.25
CA ARG A 104 0.45 -12.02 -23.44
C ARG A 104 0.57 -11.68 -21.96
N TYR A 105 0.08 -12.59 -21.11
CA TYR A 105 0.26 -12.48 -19.67
C TYR A 105 0.45 -13.87 -19.04
N ILE A 106 1.06 -13.87 -17.86
CA ILE A 106 1.21 -15.02 -16.98
C ILE A 106 0.36 -14.75 -15.75
N THR A 107 -0.45 -15.72 -15.34
CA THR A 107 -1.17 -15.69 -14.07
C THR A 107 -0.38 -16.50 -13.07
N LEU A 108 -0.05 -15.87 -11.94
CA LEU A 108 0.46 -16.52 -10.74
C LEU A 108 -0.68 -16.60 -9.74
N ASP A 109 -0.94 -17.78 -9.19
CA ASP A 109 -1.95 -17.96 -8.15
C ASP A 109 -1.43 -18.86 -7.03
N VAL A 110 -1.59 -18.40 -5.79
CA VAL A 110 -1.17 -19.11 -4.57
C VAL A 110 -2.41 -19.44 -3.74
N GLY A 111 -2.90 -20.66 -3.95
CA GLY A 111 -4.05 -21.18 -3.22
C GLY A 111 -3.66 -21.99 -1.99
N HIS A 112 -4.68 -22.52 -1.31
CA HIS A 112 -4.50 -23.40 -0.15
C HIS A 112 -4.41 -24.86 -0.58
N GLY A 113 -3.78 -25.68 0.27
CA GLY A 113 -3.65 -27.11 0.02
C GLY A 113 -2.73 -27.45 -1.16
N PRO A 114 -2.58 -28.74 -1.47
CA PRO A 114 -1.64 -29.21 -2.49
C PRO A 114 -2.07 -28.91 -3.94
N ALA A 115 -3.35 -28.60 -4.19
CA ALA A 115 -3.88 -28.29 -5.52
C ALA A 115 -5.13 -27.37 -5.42
N PRO A 116 -5.55 -26.70 -6.52
CA PRO A 116 -6.68 -25.75 -6.51
C PRO A 116 -8.01 -26.31 -5.97
N ASP A 117 -8.28 -27.60 -6.19
CA ASP A 117 -9.53 -28.26 -5.78
C ASP A 117 -9.41 -29.00 -4.44
N ASP A 118 -8.20 -29.05 -3.84
CA ASP A 118 -7.94 -29.78 -2.61
C ASP A 118 -8.10 -28.87 -1.38
N LEU A 119 -9.18 -29.12 -0.64
CA LEU A 119 -9.42 -28.43 0.64
C LEU A 119 -8.43 -28.90 1.70
N THR A 120 -7.75 -27.95 2.35
CA THR A 120 -6.89 -28.22 3.50
C THR A 120 -7.54 -27.74 4.79
N ASN A 121 -7.36 -28.52 5.87
CA ASN A 121 -7.82 -28.14 7.21
C ASN A 121 -6.88 -27.14 7.91
N ALA A 122 -5.70 -26.89 7.34
CA ALA A 122 -4.68 -26.02 7.92
C ALA A 122 -4.21 -24.96 6.91
N PRO A 123 -5.10 -24.03 6.50
CA PRO A 123 -4.80 -23.01 5.51
C PRO A 123 -3.57 -22.20 5.90
N LEU A 124 -2.81 -21.79 4.89
CA LEU A 124 -1.63 -21.00 5.12
C LEU A 124 -2.02 -19.52 5.35
N PRO A 125 -1.44 -18.84 6.35
CA PRO A 125 -1.63 -17.41 6.53
C PRO A 125 -1.37 -16.64 5.21
N LEU A 126 -2.25 -15.69 4.84
CA LEU A 126 -2.11 -14.79 3.68
C LEU A 126 -0.67 -14.24 3.47
N VAL A 127 0.01 -13.71 4.48
CA VAL A 127 1.39 -13.20 4.44
C VAL A 127 2.35 -14.24 3.85
N LEU A 128 2.29 -15.50 4.30
CA LEU A 128 3.14 -16.54 3.75
C LEU A 128 2.75 -16.88 2.30
N ARG A 129 1.46 -16.86 1.96
CA ARG A 129 1.02 -17.01 0.56
C ARG A 129 1.51 -15.87 -0.33
N LEU A 130 1.51 -14.64 0.18
CA LEU A 130 2.02 -13.48 -0.54
C LEU A 130 3.55 -13.47 -0.64
N GLN A 131 4.27 -14.03 0.33
CA GLN A 131 5.70 -14.28 0.21
C GLN A 131 6.00 -15.28 -0.92
N VAL A 132 5.24 -16.38 -1.02
CA VAL A 132 5.36 -17.33 -2.14
C VAL A 132 5.04 -16.64 -3.48
N LEU A 133 3.95 -15.86 -3.52
CA LEU A 133 3.56 -15.13 -4.74
C LEU A 133 4.63 -14.13 -5.17
N LYS A 134 5.19 -13.37 -4.23
CA LYS A 134 6.26 -12.41 -4.50
C LYS A 134 7.52 -13.12 -4.99
N ALA A 135 7.93 -14.20 -4.33
CA ALA A 135 9.09 -14.99 -4.76
C ALA A 135 8.93 -15.52 -6.20
N ALA A 136 7.73 -15.99 -6.55
CA ALA A 136 7.43 -16.45 -7.91
C ALA A 136 7.46 -15.30 -8.93
N LEU A 137 6.97 -14.13 -8.55
CA LEU A 137 7.02 -12.94 -9.38
C LEU A 137 8.44 -12.43 -9.58
N ASP A 138 9.26 -12.36 -8.53
CA ASP A 138 10.66 -11.94 -8.61
C ASP A 138 11.44 -12.89 -9.54
N ALA A 139 11.27 -14.21 -9.39
CA ALA A 139 11.88 -15.21 -10.27
C ALA A 139 11.42 -15.06 -11.73
N LEU A 140 10.15 -14.69 -11.98
CA LEU A 140 9.67 -14.40 -13.32
C LEU A 140 10.23 -13.11 -13.90
N ILE A 141 10.41 -12.06 -13.09
CA ILE A 141 11.03 -10.80 -13.52
C ILE A 141 12.47 -11.04 -13.98
N ASP A 142 13.21 -11.88 -13.25
CA ASP A 142 14.60 -12.21 -13.57
C ASP A 142 14.74 -13.05 -14.85
N THR A 143 13.72 -13.84 -15.21
CA THR A 143 13.79 -14.81 -16.33
C THR A 143 13.01 -14.38 -17.58
N VAL A 144 12.05 -13.45 -17.44
CA VAL A 144 11.15 -13.04 -18.53
C VAL A 144 11.10 -11.52 -18.63
N PRO A 145 11.16 -10.93 -19.84
CA PRO A 145 11.02 -9.50 -20.04
C PRO A 145 9.56 -9.06 -19.86
N LEU A 146 9.17 -8.85 -18.61
CA LEU A 146 7.88 -8.32 -18.20
C LEU A 146 7.84 -6.80 -18.41
N THR A 147 6.65 -6.26 -18.68
CA THR A 147 6.43 -4.82 -18.87
C THR A 147 5.54 -4.22 -17.81
N LEU A 148 4.62 -5.01 -17.26
CA LEU A 148 3.66 -4.56 -16.27
C LEU A 148 3.26 -5.74 -15.38
N VAL A 149 3.07 -5.47 -14.10
CA VAL A 149 2.54 -6.40 -13.11
C VAL A 149 1.24 -5.81 -12.58
N HIS A 150 0.17 -6.60 -12.57
CA HIS A 150 -1.05 -6.32 -11.81
C HIS A 150 -1.07 -7.21 -10.58
N TRP A 151 -1.03 -6.59 -9.42
CA TRP A 151 -1.07 -7.26 -8.13
C TRP A 151 -2.48 -7.18 -7.57
N LEU A 152 -3.19 -8.31 -7.51
CA LEU A 152 -4.65 -8.29 -7.31
C LEU A 152 -5.05 -7.97 -5.87
N GLN A 153 -4.20 -8.27 -4.88
CA GLN A 153 -4.55 -8.10 -3.45
C GLN A 153 -4.80 -6.64 -3.10
N SER A 154 -3.98 -5.74 -3.64
CA SER A 154 -4.14 -4.30 -3.48
C SER A 154 -4.74 -3.65 -4.73
N ASP A 155 -5.14 -4.42 -5.73
CA ASP A 155 -5.57 -3.93 -7.05
C ASP A 155 -4.66 -2.79 -7.57
N MET A 156 -3.35 -3.07 -7.62
CA MET A 156 -2.31 -2.10 -7.98
C MET A 156 -1.48 -2.58 -9.16
N VAL A 157 -0.91 -1.62 -9.90
CA VAL A 157 0.01 -1.90 -11.00
C VAL A 157 1.43 -1.45 -10.69
N PHE A 158 2.40 -2.21 -11.18
CA PHE A 158 3.82 -1.94 -11.02
C PHE A 158 4.57 -2.26 -12.31
N VAL A 159 5.60 -1.48 -12.60
CA VAL A 159 6.64 -1.95 -13.55
C VAL A 159 7.66 -2.82 -12.82
N PRO A 160 8.38 -3.73 -13.50
CA PRO A 160 9.37 -4.58 -12.84
C PRO A 160 10.42 -3.79 -12.03
N SER A 161 10.88 -2.63 -12.53
CA SER A 161 11.83 -1.78 -11.80
C SER A 161 11.29 -1.19 -10.50
N GLU A 162 9.97 -1.08 -10.33
CA GLU A 162 9.36 -0.70 -9.05
C GLU A 162 9.36 -1.89 -8.07
N MET A 163 9.21 -3.12 -8.58
CA MET A 163 9.24 -4.34 -7.78
C MET A 163 10.66 -4.64 -7.25
N GLU A 164 11.69 -4.32 -8.03
CA GLU A 164 13.11 -4.46 -7.63
C GLU A 164 13.44 -3.69 -6.33
N ILE A 165 12.74 -2.60 -6.03
CA ILE A 165 12.91 -1.83 -4.78
C ILE A 165 12.63 -2.70 -3.55
N TRP A 166 11.84 -3.76 -3.71
CA TRP A 166 11.43 -4.70 -2.67
C TRP A 166 12.08 -6.07 -2.82
N LYS A 167 13.07 -6.22 -3.69
CA LYS A 167 13.89 -7.44 -3.74
C LYS A 167 14.60 -7.62 -2.40
N ASP A 168 14.57 -8.84 -1.88
CA ASP A 168 15.16 -9.23 -0.60
C ASP A 168 14.63 -8.49 0.65
N ARG A 169 13.44 -7.86 0.55
CA ARG A 169 12.77 -7.20 1.67
C ARG A 169 11.52 -7.96 2.07
N ASP A 170 11.12 -7.77 3.33
CA ASP A 170 9.80 -8.19 3.80
C ASP A 170 8.70 -7.62 2.89
N LEU A 171 7.60 -8.38 2.78
CA LEU A 171 6.47 -8.02 1.93
C LEU A 171 5.95 -6.62 2.30
N PRO A 172 6.10 -5.61 1.43
CA PRO A 172 5.70 -4.25 1.75
C PRO A 172 4.18 -4.13 1.83
N PHE A 173 3.67 -3.32 2.76
CA PHE A 173 2.22 -3.08 2.88
C PHE A 173 1.59 -2.56 1.60
N ALA A 174 2.33 -1.90 0.71
CA ALA A 174 1.86 -1.48 -0.60
C ALA A 174 1.36 -2.65 -1.50
N LEU A 175 1.75 -3.88 -1.20
CA LEU A 175 1.25 -5.10 -1.87
C LEU A 175 0.02 -5.69 -1.17
N VAL A 176 -0.41 -5.15 -0.02
CA VAL A 176 -1.58 -5.66 0.70
C VAL A 176 -2.70 -4.63 0.72
N ILE A 177 -2.37 -3.35 0.71
CA ILE A 177 -3.33 -2.26 0.80
C ILE A 177 -3.36 -1.41 -0.47
N GLN A 178 -4.55 -0.94 -0.83
CA GLN A 178 -4.76 0.05 -1.88
C GLN A 178 -4.94 1.43 -1.25
N PRO A 179 -3.97 2.36 -1.38
CA PRO A 179 -4.10 3.70 -0.84
C PRO A 179 -5.05 4.54 -1.71
N LEU A 180 -6.18 4.95 -1.15
CA LEU A 180 -7.18 5.77 -1.83
C LEU A 180 -7.28 7.15 -1.16
N PRO A 181 -7.29 8.26 -1.93
CA PRO A 181 -7.55 9.57 -1.38
C PRO A 181 -8.97 9.63 -0.81
N LEU A 182 -9.11 10.14 0.41
CA LEU A 182 -10.39 10.48 1.02
C LEU A 182 -10.60 12.00 0.88
N PRO A 183 -11.39 12.45 -0.10
CA PRO A 183 -11.65 13.87 -0.26
C PRO A 183 -12.39 14.42 0.96
N ALA A 184 -11.98 15.60 1.40
CA ALA A 184 -12.64 16.33 2.47
C ALA A 184 -13.10 17.69 1.97
N PRO A 185 -14.21 18.23 2.51
CA PRO A 185 -14.54 19.62 2.28
C PRO A 185 -13.37 20.51 2.72
N PRO A 186 -13.11 21.63 2.01
CA PRO A 186 -12.12 22.59 2.45
C PRO A 186 -12.48 23.09 3.85
N ASP A 187 -11.44 23.32 4.65
CA ASP A 187 -11.62 23.81 6.02
C ASP A 187 -12.07 25.28 6.03
N LEU A 188 -12.42 25.81 7.22
CA LEU A 188 -12.89 27.18 7.41
C LEU A 188 -11.90 28.24 6.91
N ASP A 189 -10.61 27.92 6.88
CA ASP A 189 -9.52 28.75 6.34
C ASP A 189 -9.35 28.62 4.82
N GLY A 190 -10.13 27.75 4.16
CA GLY A 190 -10.05 27.44 2.74
C GLY A 190 -8.92 26.47 2.37
N ALA A 191 -8.19 25.91 3.33
CA ALA A 191 -7.15 24.94 3.06
C ALA A 191 -7.75 23.63 2.57
N SER A 192 -7.16 23.08 1.50
CA SER A 192 -7.49 21.74 1.04
C SER A 192 -6.98 20.72 2.06
N ARG A 193 -7.86 19.84 2.51
CA ARG A 193 -7.52 18.71 3.38
C ARG A 193 -7.71 17.42 2.61
N LEU A 194 -6.78 16.51 2.79
CA LEU A 194 -6.85 15.20 2.18
C LEU A 194 -6.69 14.14 3.25
N GLY A 195 -7.68 13.26 3.36
CA GLY A 195 -7.56 12.03 4.12
C GLY A 195 -7.06 10.91 3.22
N MET A 196 -6.79 9.76 3.81
CA MET A 196 -6.42 8.55 3.06
C MET A 196 -7.19 7.35 3.61
N VAL A 197 -7.52 6.41 2.73
CA VAL A 197 -8.05 5.11 3.10
C VAL A 197 -7.03 4.06 2.67
N ALA A 198 -6.69 3.14 3.56
CA ALA A 198 -6.02 1.91 3.17
C ALA A 198 -7.09 0.86 2.84
N ALA A 199 -7.62 0.88 1.62
CA ALA A 199 -8.52 -0.19 1.21
C ALA A 199 -7.76 -1.53 1.26
N CYS A 200 -8.47 -2.62 1.57
CA CYS A 200 -7.91 -3.96 1.81
C CYS A 200 -7.09 -4.10 3.11
N SER A 201 -6.98 -3.05 3.95
CA SER A 201 -6.29 -3.15 5.25
C SER A 201 -7.02 -4.04 6.26
N GLU A 202 -8.29 -4.36 6.03
CA GLU A 202 -9.03 -5.35 6.80
C GLU A 202 -8.37 -6.73 6.76
N HIS A 203 -7.61 -7.05 5.71
CA HIS A 203 -6.83 -8.29 5.61
C HIS A 203 -5.72 -8.40 6.65
N LEU A 204 -5.28 -7.26 7.19
CA LEU A 204 -4.21 -7.16 8.19
C LEU A 204 -4.77 -6.83 9.58
N LEU A 205 -5.71 -5.89 9.65
CA LEU A 205 -6.20 -5.29 10.90
C LEU A 205 -7.58 -5.80 11.32
N GLY A 206 -8.25 -6.60 10.48
CA GLY A 206 -9.65 -6.97 10.64
C GLY A 206 -10.64 -5.82 10.44
N LYS A 207 -10.15 -4.63 10.09
CA LYS A 207 -10.90 -3.39 9.84
C LYS A 207 -10.22 -2.52 8.80
N THR A 208 -10.99 -1.69 8.12
CA THR A 208 -10.47 -0.71 7.17
C THR A 208 -9.85 0.47 7.92
N LEU A 209 -8.59 0.79 7.64
CA LEU A 209 -7.86 1.93 8.21
C LEU A 209 -8.10 3.20 7.39
N TYR A 210 -8.51 4.25 8.09
CA TYR A 210 -8.72 5.61 7.59
C TYR A 210 -7.75 6.55 8.31
N LEU A 211 -7.07 7.38 7.53
CA LEU A 211 -6.38 8.56 8.01
C LEU A 211 -7.31 9.75 7.78
N ASP A 212 -7.71 10.42 8.87
CA ASP A 212 -8.61 11.56 8.79
C ASP A 212 -7.98 12.69 7.95
N PRO A 213 -8.81 13.55 7.32
CA PRO A 213 -8.31 14.64 6.52
C PRO A 213 -7.44 15.63 7.27
N MET A 214 -6.23 15.84 6.77
CA MET A 214 -5.24 16.78 7.30
C MET A 214 -4.72 17.70 6.19
N PRO A 215 -4.14 18.87 6.54
CA PRO A 215 -3.52 19.77 5.57
C PRO A 215 -2.16 19.20 5.08
N ARG A 216 -2.22 18.09 4.35
CA ARG A 216 -1.06 17.35 3.85
C ARG A 216 -1.27 16.94 2.39
N ASP A 217 -0.18 16.78 1.65
CA ASP A 217 -0.25 16.23 0.30
C ASP A 217 -0.49 14.70 0.32
N GLN A 218 -0.87 14.15 -0.84
CA GLN A 218 -1.18 12.72 -0.98
C GLN A 218 0.02 11.83 -0.66
N ALA A 219 1.24 12.25 -1.05
CA ALA A 219 2.45 11.48 -0.80
C ALA A 219 2.75 11.36 0.70
N THR A 220 2.55 12.43 1.46
CA THR A 220 2.73 12.45 2.92
C THR A 220 1.64 11.65 3.62
N GLY A 221 0.39 11.75 3.18
CA GLY A 221 -0.70 10.91 3.68
C GLY A 221 -0.42 9.41 3.48
N PHE A 222 0.09 9.03 2.31
CA PHE A 222 0.49 7.64 2.02
C PHE A 222 1.66 7.18 2.90
N ARG A 223 2.74 7.97 3.00
CA ARG A 223 3.89 7.64 3.87
C ARG A 223 3.47 7.46 5.31
N GLN A 224 2.61 8.36 5.82
CA GLN A 224 2.08 8.28 7.18
C GLN A 224 1.32 6.97 7.40
N LEU A 225 0.47 6.61 6.45
CA LEU A 225 -0.35 5.41 6.51
C LEU A 225 0.51 4.13 6.51
N VAL A 226 1.53 4.08 5.65
CA VAL A 226 2.50 2.97 5.63
C VAL A 226 3.33 2.92 6.92
N SER A 227 3.74 4.07 7.48
CA SER A 227 4.46 4.13 8.76
C SER A 227 3.64 3.54 9.90
N ILE A 228 2.36 3.93 9.99
CA ILE A 228 1.43 3.41 11.01
C ILE A 228 1.31 1.88 10.88
N LEU A 229 1.13 1.37 9.67
CA LEU A 229 1.01 -0.08 9.45
C LEU A 229 2.31 -0.83 9.81
N ASN A 230 3.48 -0.29 9.43
CA ASN A 230 4.79 -0.83 9.80
C ASN A 230 4.98 -0.86 11.32
N GLU A 231 4.80 0.28 11.98
CA GLU A 231 4.98 0.39 13.43
C GLU A 231 4.01 -0.51 14.20
N HIS A 232 2.78 -0.67 13.70
CA HIS A 232 1.82 -1.57 14.31
C HIS A 232 2.22 -3.04 14.14
N HIS A 233 2.65 -3.41 12.93
CA HIS A 233 3.12 -4.77 12.63
C HIS A 233 4.36 -5.15 13.44
N GLU A 234 5.26 -4.20 13.66
CA GLU A 234 6.46 -4.37 14.49
C GLU A 234 6.16 -4.31 16.00
N GLY A 235 4.88 -4.12 16.38
CA GLY A 235 4.43 -4.07 17.77
C GLY A 235 4.84 -2.81 18.53
N ARG A 236 5.33 -1.78 17.82
CA ARG A 236 5.73 -0.49 18.42
C ARG A 236 4.54 0.38 18.79
N ILE A 237 3.47 0.30 18.00
CA ILE A 237 2.21 0.99 18.30
C ILE A 237 1.06 0.01 18.39
N ARG A 238 0.08 0.35 19.21
CA ARG A 238 -1.22 -0.29 19.22
C ARG A 238 -2.21 0.59 18.46
N LEU A 239 -3.19 -0.07 17.87
CA LEU A 239 -4.31 0.59 17.19
C LEU A 239 -5.58 0.21 17.95
N GLU A 240 -5.58 0.38 19.26
CA GLU A 240 -6.76 0.19 20.09
C GLU A 240 -7.58 1.48 20.16
N HIS A 241 -8.88 1.36 20.39
CA HIS A 241 -9.74 2.53 20.52
C HIS A 241 -9.33 3.35 21.76
N GLY A 242 -9.03 4.64 21.58
CA GLY A 242 -8.54 5.49 22.68
C GLY A 242 -7.05 5.78 22.62
N ASP A 243 -6.28 5.00 21.85
CA ASP A 243 -4.85 5.21 21.73
C ASP A 243 -4.52 6.55 21.06
N SER A 244 -3.33 7.06 21.38
CA SER A 244 -2.76 8.25 20.76
C SER A 244 -1.39 7.95 20.14
N LEU A 245 -1.15 8.49 18.95
CA LEU A 245 0.09 8.37 18.20
C LEU A 245 0.70 9.77 18.08
N GLU A 246 1.90 9.97 18.59
CA GLU A 246 2.63 11.23 18.44
C GLU A 246 3.53 11.17 17.21
N LEU A 247 3.36 12.12 16.30
CA LEU A 247 4.18 12.25 15.11
C LEU A 247 5.48 13.01 15.41
N THR A 248 6.46 12.89 14.52
CA THR A 248 7.76 13.59 14.65
C THR A 248 7.62 15.12 14.71
N ASP A 249 6.54 15.67 14.16
CA ASP A 249 6.23 17.11 14.20
C ASP A 249 5.49 17.54 15.48
N GLY A 250 5.30 16.64 16.44
CA GLY A 250 4.55 16.87 17.69
C GLY A 250 3.03 16.80 17.53
N THR A 251 2.52 16.51 16.32
CA THR A 251 1.08 16.32 16.11
C THR A 251 0.64 15.03 16.79
N VAL A 252 -0.38 15.12 17.63
CA VAL A 252 -1.02 13.94 18.24
C VAL A 252 -2.21 13.51 17.39
N LEU A 253 -2.19 12.25 16.95
CA LEU A 253 -3.30 11.58 16.31
C LEU A 253 -3.95 10.61 17.29
N TYR A 254 -5.26 10.44 17.19
CA TYR A 254 -6.05 9.55 18.05
C TYR A 254 -6.67 8.43 17.23
N VAL A 255 -6.75 7.26 17.84
CA VAL A 255 -7.32 6.05 17.24
C VAL A 255 -8.79 5.89 17.66
N ARG A 256 -9.68 5.86 16.67
CA ARG A 256 -11.13 5.72 16.86
C ARG A 256 -11.67 4.51 16.11
N HIS A 257 -12.44 3.67 16.78
CA HIS A 257 -13.04 2.49 16.15
C HIS A 257 -14.50 2.76 15.85
N GLU A 258 -14.88 2.63 14.58
CA GLU A 258 -16.29 2.66 14.20
C GLU A 258 -16.81 1.23 14.00
N LYS A 259 -18.11 1.07 14.26
CA LYS A 259 -18.79 -0.22 14.06
C LYS A 259 -18.96 -0.50 12.56
N PRO A 260 -19.09 -1.78 12.18
CA PRO A 260 -19.54 -2.18 10.86
C PRO A 260 -20.73 -1.37 10.34
N THR A 261 -20.65 -0.96 9.08
CA THR A 261 -21.75 -0.31 8.35
C THR A 261 -22.09 -1.13 7.10
N SER A 262 -23.19 -0.81 6.42
CA SER A 262 -23.53 -1.46 5.14
C SER A 262 -22.46 -1.23 4.07
N ALA A 263 -21.79 -0.08 4.10
CA ALA A 263 -20.71 0.27 3.19
C ALA A 263 -19.35 -0.30 3.59
N ASP A 264 -19.18 -0.69 4.87
CA ASP A 264 -17.92 -1.16 5.43
C ASP A 264 -18.19 -2.25 6.47
N ARG A 265 -18.34 -3.48 5.97
CA ARG A 265 -18.71 -4.66 6.77
C ARG A 265 -17.73 -5.00 7.89
N PRO A 266 -16.39 -4.89 7.73
CA PRO A 266 -15.47 -5.15 8.84
C PRO A 266 -15.46 -4.02 9.88
N GLY A 267 -15.93 -2.82 9.53
CA GLY A 267 -15.85 -1.63 10.37
C GLY A 267 -14.53 -0.88 10.14
N ARG A 268 -14.31 0.19 10.92
CA ARG A 268 -13.27 1.17 10.63
C ARG A 268 -12.34 1.45 11.81
N ILE A 269 -11.10 1.76 11.49
CA ILE A 269 -10.12 2.37 12.38
C ILE A 269 -9.82 3.74 11.80
N HIS A 270 -10.21 4.81 12.48
CA HIS A 270 -9.86 6.18 12.12
C HIS A 270 -8.65 6.62 12.94
N VAL A 271 -7.64 7.13 12.27
CA VAL A 271 -6.48 7.77 12.88
C VAL A 271 -6.52 9.24 12.48
N GLY A 272 -6.65 10.13 13.45
CA GLY A 272 -6.87 11.55 13.15
C GLY A 272 -6.75 12.47 14.35
N PRO A 273 -6.77 13.79 14.15
CA PRO A 273 -6.56 14.76 15.22
C PRO A 273 -7.74 14.86 16.21
N THR A 274 -8.89 14.25 15.88
CA THR A 274 -10.08 14.30 16.73
C THR A 274 -10.02 13.19 17.77
N PRO A 275 -9.99 13.49 19.08
CA PRO A 275 -10.03 12.46 20.10
C PRO A 275 -11.34 11.66 20.04
N PRO A 276 -11.35 10.41 20.50
CA PRO A 276 -12.58 9.67 20.66
C PRO A 276 -13.48 10.46 21.60
N GLN A 277 -14.69 10.77 21.14
CA GLN A 277 -15.70 11.32 22.04
C GLN A 277 -16.03 10.20 23.02
N GLU A 278 -15.56 10.32 24.27
CA GLU A 278 -16.18 9.56 25.35
C GLU A 278 -17.67 9.82 25.22
N ARG A 279 -18.44 8.75 24.96
CA ARG A 279 -19.84 8.81 25.30
C ARG A 279 -19.82 9.01 26.80
N VAL A 280 -19.88 10.27 27.24
CA VAL A 280 -20.38 10.60 28.55
C VAL A 280 -21.66 9.79 28.59
N ALA A 281 -21.66 8.73 29.39
CA ALA A 281 -22.88 8.05 29.73
C ALA A 281 -23.69 9.16 30.37
N LEU A 282 -24.50 9.83 29.55
CA LEU A 282 -25.49 10.74 30.04
C LEU A 282 -26.29 9.82 30.93
N ALA A 283 -26.05 9.92 32.22
CA ALA A 283 -26.96 9.53 33.27
C ALA A 283 -28.24 10.39 33.14
N THR A 284 -28.79 10.53 31.93
CA THR A 284 -30.21 10.37 31.70
C THR A 284 -30.55 8.94 32.07
N ASP A 285 -30.51 8.71 33.38
CA ASP A 285 -31.34 7.75 34.08
C ASP A 285 -32.68 7.70 33.34
N ALA A 286 -33.08 6.52 32.88
CA ALA A 286 -34.42 6.33 32.32
C ALA A 286 -35.49 6.83 33.32
N ALA A 287 -35.17 6.84 34.62
CA ALA A 287 -35.93 7.47 35.69
C ALA A 287 -36.09 9.00 35.52
N GLY A 288 -35.03 9.72 35.13
CA GLY A 288 -35.05 11.18 34.97
C GLY A 288 -35.68 11.66 33.65
N PHE A 289 -35.81 10.79 32.63
CA PHE A 289 -36.60 11.10 31.44
C PHE A 289 -38.10 10.98 31.72
N GLY A 290 -38.51 9.93 32.45
CA GLY A 290 -39.88 9.77 32.92
C GLY A 290 -40.35 10.95 33.79
N ASP A 291 -39.50 11.41 34.71
CA ASP A 291 -39.83 12.52 35.61
C ASP A 291 -39.90 13.88 34.89
N ARG A 292 -39.07 14.09 33.86
CA ARG A 292 -39.14 15.29 32.99
C ARG A 292 -40.39 15.30 32.10
N VAL A 293 -40.76 14.14 31.54
CA VAL A 293 -41.99 13.99 30.76
C VAL A 293 -43.23 14.13 31.65
N ALA A 294 -43.20 13.63 32.88
CA ALA A 294 -44.28 13.81 33.86
C ALA A 294 -44.46 15.28 34.28
N ARG A 295 -43.36 16.02 34.52
CA ARG A 295 -43.43 17.47 34.78
C ARG A 295 -43.96 18.25 33.59
N LEU A 296 -43.60 17.89 32.36
CA LEU A 296 -44.14 18.53 31.15
C LEU A 296 -45.63 18.24 30.95
N LYS A 297 -46.10 17.02 31.26
CA LYS A 297 -47.53 16.69 31.26
C LYS A 297 -48.31 17.39 32.38
N GLY A 298 -47.69 17.64 33.52
CA GLY A 298 -48.29 18.39 34.64
C GLY A 298 -48.46 19.90 34.39
N ILE A 299 -47.73 20.47 33.43
CA ILE A 299 -47.80 21.91 33.08
C ILE A 299 -48.88 22.18 32.01
N ALA A 300 -49.45 21.14 31.38
CA ALA A 300 -50.40 21.26 30.27
C ALA A 300 -51.83 21.71 30.66
N HIS A 301 -52.05 22.26 31.86
CA HIS A 301 -53.36 22.79 32.29
C HIS A 301 -53.23 24.22 32.86
N ARG A 302 -52.64 25.13 32.06
CA ARG A 302 -52.94 26.56 32.17
C ARG A 302 -53.36 27.08 30.79
N PRO A 303 -54.63 27.47 30.60
CA PRO A 303 -55.15 27.90 29.31
C PRO A 303 -54.86 29.38 29.06
N ASP A 304 -53.62 29.83 29.32
CA ASP A 304 -53.26 31.21 29.00
C ASP A 304 -51.77 31.37 28.70
N LYS A 305 -51.50 31.74 27.45
CA LYS A 305 -50.31 32.42 26.92
C LYS A 305 -48.92 31.84 27.22
N MET A 306 -48.36 31.15 26.23
CA MET A 306 -47.10 31.59 25.57
C MET A 306 -46.86 30.72 24.34
N ILE A 307 -47.27 31.21 23.17
CA ILE A 307 -46.70 30.78 21.89
C ILE A 307 -45.38 31.53 21.80
N ILE A 308 -44.29 30.91 22.23
CA ILE A 308 -42.96 31.36 21.83
C ILE A 308 -42.74 30.73 20.46
N ASP A 309 -42.85 31.54 19.43
CA ASP A 309 -42.57 31.15 18.07
C ASP A 309 -41.08 30.78 17.95
N ILE A 310 -40.81 29.50 17.75
CA ILE A 310 -39.45 28.96 17.62
C ILE A 310 -38.81 29.48 16.32
N GLN A 311 -39.61 29.93 15.34
CA GLN A 311 -39.13 30.50 14.09
C GLN A 311 -38.36 31.82 14.32
N ASP A 312 -38.82 32.70 15.21
CA ASP A 312 -38.20 34.02 15.44
C ASP A 312 -36.82 33.95 16.10
N LYS A 313 -36.55 32.90 16.89
CA LYS A 313 -35.23 32.68 17.49
C LYS A 313 -34.21 32.10 16.52
N VAL A 314 -34.66 31.29 15.56
CA VAL A 314 -33.79 30.72 14.52
C VAL A 314 -33.39 31.78 13.49
N ASP A 315 -34.28 32.72 13.16
CA ASP A 315 -33.98 33.80 12.22
C ASP A 315 -33.08 34.91 12.81
N ALA A 316 -33.05 35.05 14.13
CA ALA A 316 -32.16 35.99 14.82
C ALA A 316 -30.69 35.50 14.88
N GLU A 317 -30.46 34.20 14.92
CA GLU A 317 -29.11 33.60 15.01
C GLU A 317 -28.50 33.24 13.63
N ALA A 318 -29.32 33.14 12.58
CA ALA A 318 -28.87 32.76 11.23
C ALA A 318 -28.24 33.90 10.39
N ARG A 319 -27.98 35.09 10.95
CA ARG A 319 -27.34 36.20 10.21
C ARG A 319 -25.82 36.21 10.42
N PRO A 320 -25.00 35.74 9.47
CA PRO A 320 -23.55 35.91 9.56
C PRO A 320 -23.21 37.39 9.43
N ARG A 321 -22.70 37.99 10.52
CA ARG A 321 -22.08 39.32 10.49
C ARG A 321 -20.77 39.24 9.70
N LYS A 322 -20.85 39.28 8.37
CA LYS A 322 -19.69 39.53 7.50
C LYS A 322 -19.24 40.96 7.74
N SER A 323 -18.16 41.12 8.52
CA SER A 323 -17.56 42.44 8.71
C SER A 323 -16.99 42.90 7.36
N ARG A 324 -17.43 44.06 6.87
CA ARG A 324 -16.90 44.66 5.63
C ARG A 324 -15.38 44.91 5.69
N ALA A 325 -14.83 44.99 6.90
CA ALA A 325 -13.39 45.09 7.14
C ALA A 325 -12.63 43.82 6.71
N ALA A 326 -13.18 42.63 6.93
CA ALA A 326 -12.54 41.37 6.52
C ALA A 326 -12.50 41.19 4.99
N GLN A 327 -13.53 41.65 4.28
CA GLN A 327 -13.55 41.61 2.80
C GLN A 327 -12.53 42.57 2.17
N LEU A 328 -12.31 43.74 2.76
CA LEU A 328 -11.30 44.69 2.26
C LEU A 328 -9.88 44.21 2.56
N ALA A 329 -9.62 43.67 3.76
CA ALA A 329 -8.31 43.15 4.13
C ALA A 329 -7.84 42.00 3.22
N PHE A 330 -8.74 41.08 2.85
CA PHE A 330 -8.42 39.97 1.96
C PHE A 330 -8.03 40.45 0.55
N SER A 331 -8.73 41.44 0.00
CA SER A 331 -8.42 41.99 -1.32
C SER A 331 -7.06 42.69 -1.40
N LEU A 332 -6.63 43.34 -0.30
CA LEU A 332 -5.35 44.00 -0.18
C LEU A 332 -4.19 43.00 -0.01
N LEU A 333 -4.41 41.90 0.73
CA LEU A 333 -3.39 40.88 0.97
C LEU A 333 -3.10 40.06 -0.30
N VAL A 334 -4.14 39.70 -1.05
CA VAL A 334 -4.01 38.97 -2.32
C VAL A 334 -3.29 39.82 -3.38
N ARG A 335 -3.60 41.12 -3.47
CA ARG A 335 -2.95 42.02 -4.45
C ARG A 335 -1.56 42.47 -4.03
N GLY A 336 -1.30 42.64 -2.73
CA GLY A 336 -0.04 43.18 -2.23
C GLY A 336 1.07 42.16 -2.05
N VAL A 337 0.76 40.90 -1.76
CA VAL A 337 1.76 39.90 -1.33
C VAL A 337 1.77 38.67 -2.23
N VAL A 338 0.59 38.14 -2.58
CA VAL A 338 0.49 36.87 -3.30
C VAL A 338 0.86 37.03 -4.78
N LEU A 339 0.37 38.09 -5.44
CA LEU A 339 0.65 38.34 -6.86
C LEU A 339 2.16 38.58 -7.15
N PRO A 340 2.89 39.41 -6.37
CA PRO A 340 4.33 39.60 -6.57
C PRO A 340 5.16 38.34 -6.32
N ALA A 341 4.81 37.54 -5.30
CA ALA A 341 5.52 36.29 -4.99
C ALA A 341 5.33 35.26 -6.12
N LEU A 342 4.12 35.14 -6.67
CA LEU A 342 3.83 34.23 -7.77
C LEU A 342 4.56 34.64 -9.06
N LEU A 343 4.62 35.95 -9.36
CA LEU A 343 5.39 36.47 -10.49
C LEU A 343 6.90 36.24 -10.32
N LEU A 344 7.43 36.34 -9.10
CA LEU A 344 8.84 36.07 -8.81
C LEU A 344 9.20 34.60 -9.05
N VAL A 345 8.35 33.67 -8.60
CA VAL A 345 8.56 32.22 -8.82
C VAL A 345 8.52 31.88 -10.31
N LEU A 346 7.55 32.44 -11.04
CA LEU A 346 7.46 32.24 -12.49
C LEU A 346 8.66 32.86 -13.23
N TYR A 347 9.17 34.01 -12.78
CA TYR A 347 10.38 34.61 -13.34
C TYR A 347 11.60 33.69 -13.19
N TYR A 348 11.82 33.10 -12.02
CA TYR A 348 12.93 32.17 -11.81
C TYR A 348 12.77 30.84 -12.56
N GLN A 349 11.54 30.35 -12.75
CA GLN A 349 11.33 29.12 -13.52
C GLN A 349 11.51 29.29 -15.03
N PHE A 350 11.12 30.45 -15.59
CA PHE A 350 11.09 30.61 -17.04
C PHE A 350 12.21 31.47 -17.61
N PHE A 351 12.78 32.40 -16.84
CA PHE A 351 13.77 33.36 -17.34
C PHE A 351 15.17 33.20 -16.75
N ALA A 352 15.34 32.50 -15.64
CA ALA A 352 16.67 32.15 -15.14
C ALA A 352 17.21 30.93 -15.91
N ALA A 353 17.61 31.15 -17.16
CA ALA A 353 18.31 30.15 -17.95
C ALA A 353 19.58 29.72 -17.20
N HIS A 354 19.63 28.44 -16.80
CA HIS A 354 20.84 27.84 -16.25
C HIS A 354 21.95 27.90 -17.30
N ALA A 355 22.92 28.79 -17.08
CA ALA A 355 24.18 28.75 -17.80
C ALA A 355 24.81 27.36 -17.57
N PRO A 356 25.14 26.59 -18.62
CA PRO A 356 25.72 25.27 -18.44
C PRO A 356 27.08 25.41 -17.76
N ALA A 357 27.21 24.79 -16.58
CA ALA A 357 28.46 24.69 -15.87
C ALA A 357 29.46 23.89 -16.73
N LYS A 358 30.47 24.58 -17.27
CA LYS A 358 31.63 23.93 -17.90
C LYS A 358 32.43 23.22 -16.81
N VAL A 359 32.28 21.90 -16.73
CA VAL A 359 33.15 21.04 -15.93
C VAL A 359 34.44 20.82 -16.71
N THR A 360 35.47 21.63 -16.43
CA THR A 360 36.84 21.37 -16.85
C THR A 360 37.51 20.46 -15.82
N GLY A 361 37.36 19.16 -16.00
CA GLY A 361 38.09 18.13 -15.26
C GLY A 361 39.25 17.59 -16.10
N VAL A 362 40.47 17.95 -15.72
CA VAL A 362 41.73 17.49 -16.31
C VAL A 362 41.94 16.00 -16.00
N LEU A 363 42.05 15.17 -17.04
CA LEU A 363 42.56 13.80 -16.96
C LEU A 363 44.10 13.82 -16.87
N PRO A 364 44.74 13.07 -15.95
CA PRO A 364 46.14 12.74 -16.09
C PRO A 364 46.30 11.48 -16.96
N SER A 365 47.06 11.62 -18.05
CA SER A 365 47.67 10.53 -18.81
C SER A 365 49.04 10.20 -18.23
N ALA A 366 49.39 8.91 -18.21
CA ALA A 366 50.70 8.29 -18.55
C ALA A 366 50.82 6.96 -17.78
N GLU A 367 50.82 5.80 -18.44
CA GLU A 367 51.96 5.13 -19.12
C GLU A 367 52.96 4.41 -18.18
N VAL A 368 53.05 3.09 -18.43
CA VAL A 368 54.23 2.19 -18.37
C VAL A 368 54.93 1.95 -17.02
N VAL A 369 54.77 0.73 -16.46
CA VAL A 369 55.90 -0.12 -16.03
C VAL A 369 55.56 -1.60 -16.25
N HIS A 370 56.40 -2.27 -17.05
CA HIS A 370 56.44 -3.72 -17.28
C HIS A 370 57.54 -4.34 -16.39
N GLN A 371 57.39 -5.64 -16.07
CA GLN A 371 58.41 -6.67 -15.75
C GLN A 371 58.81 -7.00 -14.29
N SER A 372 59.02 -8.32 -14.14
CA SER A 372 59.59 -9.13 -13.02
C SER A 372 58.56 -9.63 -12.00
N ALA A 373 58.40 -10.92 -11.70
CA ALA A 373 59.35 -12.03 -11.78
C ALA A 373 58.65 -13.41 -11.93
N LEU A 374 59.22 -14.24 -12.81
CA LEU A 374 59.15 -15.70 -12.82
C LEU A 374 60.57 -16.21 -12.57
N SER A 375 60.79 -16.91 -11.46
CA SER A 375 61.94 -17.79 -11.12
C SER A 375 61.76 -18.21 -9.66
N GLY A 376 61.85 -19.47 -9.20
CA GLY A 376 62.20 -20.76 -9.77
C GLY A 376 62.18 -21.83 -8.65
N GLY A 377 62.38 -23.11 -8.99
CA GLY A 377 62.52 -24.27 -8.07
C GLY A 377 61.37 -25.27 -8.25
N THR A 378 61.43 -26.38 -9.01
CA THR A 378 62.42 -27.48 -9.18
C THR A 378 62.52 -28.45 -7.97
N TYR A 379 61.75 -29.55 -8.05
CA TYR A 379 61.96 -31.01 -7.74
C TYR A 379 62.98 -31.48 -6.66
N PRO A 380 62.87 -32.72 -6.08
CA PRO A 380 62.46 -34.02 -6.67
C PRO A 380 61.46 -34.86 -5.82
N GLU A 381 60.65 -35.79 -6.36
CA GLU A 381 60.89 -37.17 -6.88
C GLU A 381 61.24 -38.25 -5.83
N GLN A 382 60.66 -39.46 -5.99
CA GLN A 382 60.73 -40.75 -5.24
C GLN A 382 59.56 -41.02 -4.27
N SER A 383 58.88 -42.18 -4.21
CA SER A 383 58.98 -43.49 -4.89
C SER A 383 57.72 -44.35 -4.60
N SER A 384 57.31 -45.16 -5.59
CA SER A 384 56.68 -46.50 -5.58
C SER A 384 56.01 -47.12 -4.33
N VAL A 385 54.83 -47.76 -4.52
CA VAL A 385 54.42 -49.17 -4.19
C VAL A 385 52.93 -49.30 -4.60
N GLN A 386 52.52 -49.91 -5.71
CA GLN A 386 52.33 -51.35 -6.03
C GLN A 386 51.31 -52.10 -5.13
N GLY A 387 50.20 -52.59 -5.70
CA GLY A 387 49.22 -53.43 -4.99
C GLY A 387 47.94 -53.81 -5.78
N THR A 388 48.09 -54.72 -6.74
CA THR A 388 47.12 -55.71 -7.27
C THR A 388 46.35 -56.44 -6.14
N ALA A 389 45.21 -57.14 -6.26
CA ALA A 389 44.28 -57.57 -7.32
C ALA A 389 43.03 -58.17 -6.63
N GLN A 390 41.98 -58.36 -7.43
CA GLN A 390 40.79 -59.22 -7.32
C GLN A 390 41.03 -60.67 -6.81
N PRO A 391 39.99 -61.52 -6.55
CA PRO A 391 38.70 -61.66 -7.25
C PRO A 391 37.44 -61.28 -6.47
#